data_AF-A0A0S4QI24-F1
#
_entry.id   AF-A0A0S4QI24-F1
#
_cell.length_a   1.000
_cell.length_b   1.000
_cell.length_c   1.000
_cell.angle_alpha   90.00
_cell.angle_beta   90.00
_cell.angle_gamma   90.00
#
_symmetry.space_group_name_H-M   'P 1'
#
loop_
_entity.id
_entity.type
_entity.pdbx_description
1 polymer ?
#
loop_
_entity_poly.entity_id
_entity_poly.type
_entity_poly.pdbx_seq_one_letter_code
_entity_poly.pdbx_strand_id
1 'polypeptide(L)'
;MDAGIVAALISSVVSALVAVAATVWTHRQGVEMERIRFELDRSTRDSEKRSAAKTELDRYREPLLVAAFDLGTRIHSIRKKEFLSYLKPTSKEPDRRSRLALLATLFCIARYFGTLEIVYSRLALLRFESAEDTRVVAALLADIGGAFSSDEYDRVDTYHSSRFMLWREEQRAIGELMRGGPGSASNECLGFAYFHDNYEAVFAEWFDAFAEALQSPAAITSARLARVQTLLALLVGLLDEEGAFTLTVGGERIAPDWVTPTGLA
;
A
#
# COMPACT_ATOMS: atom_id res chain seq x y z
N MET A 1 39.80 -9.16 -81.51
CA MET A 1 38.91 -8.92 -80.35
C MET A 1 39.00 -7.46 -80.00
N ASP A 2 37.87 -6.76 -80.01
CA ASP A 2 37.82 -5.30 -79.84
C ASP A 2 38.03 -4.92 -78.37
N ALA A 3 38.92 -3.95 -78.11
CA ALA A 3 39.27 -3.52 -76.75
C ALA A 3 38.05 -3.05 -75.93
N GLY A 4 37.00 -2.57 -76.61
CA GLY A 4 35.72 -2.18 -75.99
C GLY A 4 34.92 -3.35 -75.40
N ILE A 5 35.05 -4.57 -75.95
CA ILE A 5 34.31 -5.75 -75.46
C ILE A 5 34.92 -6.26 -74.16
N VAL A 6 36.26 -6.22 -74.05
CA VAL A 6 36.98 -6.63 -72.82
C VAL A 6 36.73 -5.64 -71.68
N ALA A 7 36.73 -4.33 -71.95
CA ALA A 7 36.44 -3.31 -70.94
C ALA A 7 34.99 -3.37 -70.41
N ALA A 8 34.01 -3.65 -71.29
CA ALA A 8 32.61 -3.82 -70.91
C ALA A 8 32.34 -5.10 -70.11
N LEU A 9 33.06 -6.19 -70.40
CA LEU A 9 32.99 -7.43 -69.62
C LEU A 9 33.63 -7.28 -68.24
N ILE A 10 34.74 -6.54 -68.12
CA ILE A 10 35.38 -6.29 -66.82
C ILE A 10 34.52 -5.36 -65.96
N SER A 11 33.91 -4.31 -66.52
CA SER A 11 33.06 -3.40 -65.75
C SER A 11 31.76 -4.06 -65.28
N SER A 12 31.18 -4.98 -66.06
CA SER A 12 29.96 -5.71 -65.66
C SER A 12 30.20 -6.71 -64.53
N VAL A 13 31.35 -7.40 -64.54
CA VAL A 13 31.74 -8.34 -63.47
C VAL A 13 32.06 -7.60 -62.17
N VAL A 14 32.78 -6.47 -62.24
CA VAL A 14 33.07 -5.65 -61.04
C VAL A 14 31.79 -5.04 -60.46
N SER A 15 30.88 -4.57 -61.31
CA SER A 15 29.60 -3.99 -60.85
C SER A 15 28.69 -5.05 -60.22
N ALA A 16 28.66 -6.27 -60.77
CA ALA A 16 27.91 -7.38 -60.20
C ALA A 16 28.46 -7.82 -58.83
N LEU A 17 29.78 -7.83 -58.65
CA LEU A 17 30.42 -8.16 -57.37
C LEU A 17 30.16 -7.10 -56.30
N VAL A 18 30.20 -5.81 -56.66
CA VAL A 18 29.87 -4.69 -55.77
C VAL A 18 28.39 -4.74 -55.38
N ALA A 19 27.50 -5.03 -56.31
CA ALA A 19 26.07 -5.16 -56.03
C ALA A 19 25.78 -6.32 -55.07
N VAL A 20 26.37 -7.50 -55.28
CA VAL A 20 26.20 -8.66 -54.37
C VAL A 20 26.79 -8.37 -52.99
N ALA A 21 27.98 -7.76 -52.91
CA ALA A 21 28.58 -7.37 -51.64
C ALA A 21 27.74 -6.33 -50.88
N ALA A 22 27.21 -5.33 -51.57
CA ALA A 22 26.30 -4.33 -51.00
C ALA A 22 24.98 -4.96 -50.51
N THR A 23 24.44 -5.94 -51.24
CA THR A 23 23.21 -6.65 -50.88
C THR A 23 23.41 -7.54 -49.65
N VAL A 24 24.55 -8.25 -49.56
CA VAL A 24 24.89 -9.07 -48.39
C VAL A 24 25.19 -8.20 -47.16
N TRP A 25 25.83 -7.05 -47.35
CA TRP A 25 26.13 -6.10 -46.27
C TRP A 25 24.85 -5.43 -45.72
N THR A 26 23.95 -5.00 -46.60
CA THR A 26 22.63 -4.46 -46.22
C THR A 26 21.74 -5.51 -45.55
N HIS A 27 21.78 -6.78 -46.01
CA HIS A 27 21.03 -7.86 -45.36
C HIS A 27 21.58 -8.17 -43.96
N ARG A 28 22.91 -8.16 -43.77
CA ARG A 28 23.52 -8.35 -42.44
C ARG A 28 23.21 -7.20 -41.48
N GLN A 29 23.25 -5.94 -41.95
CA GLN A 29 22.87 -4.78 -41.13
C GLN A 29 21.38 -4.78 -40.75
N GLY A 30 20.50 -5.30 -41.60
CA GLY A 30 19.07 -5.40 -41.32
C GLY A 30 18.75 -6.29 -40.11
N VAL A 31 19.44 -7.43 -39.97
CA VAL A 31 19.22 -8.39 -38.86
C VAL A 31 19.68 -7.82 -37.51
N GLU A 32 20.80 -7.10 -37.50
CA GLU A 32 21.33 -6.46 -36.29
C GLU A 32 20.45 -5.27 -35.86
N MET A 33 19.97 -4.48 -36.83
CA MET A 33 19.00 -3.41 -36.57
C MET A 33 17.66 -3.90 -36.06
N GLU A 34 17.16 -5.05 -36.54
CA GLU A 34 15.94 -5.66 -36.00
C GLU A 34 16.12 -6.14 -34.56
N ARG A 35 17.27 -6.70 -34.20
CA ARG A 35 17.57 -7.10 -32.82
C ARG A 35 17.67 -5.89 -31.90
N ILE A 36 18.41 -4.86 -32.29
CA ILE A 36 18.53 -3.62 -31.51
C ILE A 36 17.16 -2.96 -31.36
N ARG A 37 16.34 -2.92 -32.42
CA ARG A 37 14.96 -2.41 -32.34
C ARG A 37 14.10 -3.24 -31.41
N PHE A 38 14.19 -4.57 -31.47
CA PHE A 38 13.42 -5.46 -30.61
C PHE A 38 13.81 -5.30 -29.13
N GLU A 39 15.11 -5.19 -28.85
CA GLU A 39 15.63 -4.92 -27.51
C GLU A 39 15.22 -3.53 -27.00
N LEU A 40 15.29 -2.52 -27.87
CA LEU A 40 14.86 -1.17 -27.53
C LEU A 40 13.36 -1.15 -27.24
N ASP A 41 12.52 -1.66 -28.15
CA ASP A 41 11.06 -1.76 -27.97
C ASP A 41 10.67 -2.53 -26.71
N ARG A 42 11.39 -3.60 -26.41
CA ARG A 42 11.20 -4.34 -25.15
C ARG A 42 11.53 -3.45 -23.96
N SER A 43 12.66 -2.75 -23.99
CA SER A 43 13.07 -1.83 -22.92
C SER A 43 12.12 -0.64 -22.77
N THR A 44 11.63 -0.04 -23.85
CA THR A 44 10.66 1.06 -23.80
C THR A 44 9.35 0.58 -23.23
N ARG A 45 8.83 -0.57 -23.69
CA ARG A 45 7.59 -1.15 -23.14
C ARG A 45 7.73 -1.45 -21.66
N ASP A 46 8.84 -2.05 -21.23
CA ASP A 46 9.11 -2.33 -19.81
C ASP A 46 9.20 -1.03 -18.99
N SER A 47 9.78 0.04 -19.56
CA SER A 47 9.83 1.37 -18.93
C SER A 47 8.47 2.05 -18.84
N GLU A 48 7.68 2.02 -19.91
CA GLU A 48 6.32 2.59 -19.98
C GLU A 48 5.40 1.92 -18.96
N LYS A 49 5.46 0.59 -18.91
CA LYS A 49 4.80 -0.25 -17.91
C LYS A 49 5.14 0.14 -16.48
N ARG A 50 6.44 0.27 -16.17
CA ARG A 50 6.91 0.75 -14.85
C ARG A 50 6.39 2.15 -14.51
N SER A 51 6.37 3.06 -15.49
CA SER A 51 5.86 4.42 -15.29
C SER A 51 4.36 4.43 -15.00
N ALA A 52 3.58 3.59 -15.71
CA ALA A 52 2.15 3.44 -15.49
C ALA A 52 1.85 2.86 -14.10
N ALA A 53 2.61 1.85 -13.66
CA ALA A 53 2.49 1.26 -12.33
C ALA A 53 2.75 2.28 -11.21
N LYS A 54 3.80 3.10 -11.37
CA LYS A 54 4.11 4.20 -10.45
C LYS A 54 2.96 5.22 -10.38
N THR A 55 2.43 5.61 -11.54
CA THR A 55 1.33 6.58 -11.64
C THR A 55 0.04 6.07 -10.97
N GLU A 56 -0.25 4.77 -11.10
CA GLU A 56 -1.44 4.17 -10.46
C GLU A 56 -1.25 4.07 -8.93
N LEU A 57 -0.04 3.77 -8.44
CA LEU A 57 0.27 3.82 -7.00
C LEU A 57 0.14 5.22 -6.44
N ASP A 58 0.63 6.23 -7.15
CA ASP A 58 0.54 7.64 -6.73
C ASP A 58 -0.92 8.07 -6.50
N ARG A 59 -1.87 7.52 -7.27
CA ARG A 59 -3.31 7.80 -7.08
C ARG A 59 -3.86 7.28 -5.75
N TYR A 60 -3.37 6.15 -5.24
CA TYR A 60 -3.85 5.57 -3.97
C TYR A 60 -2.93 5.86 -2.79
N ARG A 61 -1.78 6.47 -3.04
CA ARG A 61 -0.80 6.86 -2.04
C ARG A 61 -1.41 7.81 -1.02
N GLU A 62 -2.09 8.86 -1.45
CA GLU A 62 -2.70 9.83 -0.54
C GLU A 62 -3.81 9.20 0.34
N PRO A 63 -4.81 8.48 -0.21
CA PRO A 63 -5.80 7.77 0.61
C PRO A 63 -5.18 6.81 1.63
N LEU A 64 -4.18 6.02 1.22
CA LEU A 64 -3.48 5.08 2.10
C LEU A 64 -2.69 5.81 3.19
N LEU A 65 -2.00 6.89 2.82
CA LEU A 65 -1.25 7.73 3.74
C LEU A 65 -2.17 8.31 4.82
N VAL A 66 -3.30 8.91 4.42
CA VAL A 66 -4.28 9.48 5.36
C VAL A 66 -4.84 8.41 6.30
N ALA A 67 -5.24 7.25 5.77
CA ALA A 67 -5.79 6.17 6.58
C ALA A 67 -4.76 5.60 7.57
N ALA A 68 -3.51 5.40 7.13
CA ALA A 68 -2.41 4.95 7.99
C ALA A 68 -2.05 5.98 9.06
N PHE A 69 -2.02 7.27 8.68
CA PHE A 69 -1.73 8.38 9.58
C PHE A 69 -2.75 8.48 10.71
N ASP A 70 -4.03 8.46 10.36
CA ASP A 70 -5.12 8.58 11.33
C ASP A 70 -5.17 7.39 12.29
N LEU A 71 -4.97 6.17 11.79
CA LEU A 71 -4.90 4.98 12.63
C LEU A 71 -3.68 5.02 13.57
N GLY A 72 -2.51 5.38 13.06
CA GLY A 72 -1.30 5.50 13.87
C GLY A 72 -1.41 6.56 14.96
N THR A 73 -1.97 7.73 14.62
CA THR A 73 -2.28 8.80 15.58
C THR A 73 -3.25 8.33 16.66
N ARG A 74 -4.30 7.58 16.28
CA ARG A 74 -5.28 7.04 17.22
C ARG A 74 -4.65 6.05 18.18
N ILE A 75 -3.86 5.10 17.67
CA ILE A 75 -3.16 4.11 18.49
C ILE A 75 -2.20 4.80 19.48
N HIS A 76 -1.42 5.76 19.00
CA HIS A 76 -0.54 6.54 19.87
C HIS A 76 -1.33 7.29 20.94
N SER A 77 -2.48 7.88 20.60
CA SER A 77 -3.32 8.58 21.58
C SER A 77 -3.83 7.65 22.69
N ILE A 78 -4.22 6.42 22.33
CA ILE A 78 -4.63 5.37 23.29
C ILE A 78 -3.47 5.00 24.21
N ARG A 79 -2.27 4.79 23.64
CA ARG A 79 -1.10 4.31 24.37
C ARG A 79 -0.39 5.38 25.20
N LYS A 80 -0.41 6.65 24.77
CA LYS A 80 0.48 7.70 25.30
C LYS A 80 -0.20 9.02 25.66
N LYS A 81 -1.45 9.28 25.25
CA LYS A 81 -2.13 10.59 25.44
C LYS A 81 -3.45 10.51 26.20
N GLU A 82 -3.54 9.58 27.15
CA GLU A 82 -4.69 9.42 28.06
C GLU A 82 -6.05 9.18 27.38
N PHE A 83 -6.08 8.92 26.07
CA PHE A 83 -7.33 8.76 25.32
C PHE A 83 -8.18 7.58 25.80
N LEU A 84 -7.54 6.58 26.43
CA LEU A 84 -8.21 5.45 27.08
C LEU A 84 -9.25 5.90 28.14
N SER A 85 -9.08 7.08 28.75
CA SER A 85 -10.06 7.64 29.69
C SER A 85 -11.45 7.84 29.06
N TYR A 86 -11.51 8.12 27.75
CA TYR A 86 -12.77 8.19 27.00
C TYR A 86 -13.29 6.82 26.58
N LEU A 87 -12.46 5.77 26.59
CA LEU A 87 -12.90 4.42 26.22
C LEU A 87 -13.45 3.64 27.41
N LYS A 88 -13.17 4.08 28.64
CA LYS A 88 -13.66 3.46 29.87
C LYS A 88 -14.98 4.10 30.30
N PRO A 89 -16.11 3.36 30.27
CA PRO A 89 -17.35 3.86 30.83
C PRO A 89 -17.17 4.17 32.32
N THR A 90 -17.40 5.40 32.74
CA THR A 90 -17.41 5.79 34.17
C THR A 90 -18.74 5.45 34.86
N SER A 91 -19.75 5.03 34.09
CA SER A 91 -21.09 4.64 34.52
C SER A 91 -21.53 3.33 33.83
N LYS A 92 -22.60 2.71 34.37
CA LYS A 92 -23.22 1.49 33.79
C LYS A 92 -23.63 1.66 32.32
N GLU A 93 -24.00 2.87 31.92
CA GLU A 93 -24.23 3.22 30.51
C GLU A 93 -23.06 4.07 30.00
N PRO A 94 -22.47 3.74 28.84
CA PRO A 94 -21.46 4.58 28.20
C PRO A 94 -22.07 5.95 27.85
N ASP A 95 -21.45 7.03 28.30
CA ASP A 95 -21.88 8.36 27.87
C ASP A 95 -21.64 8.54 26.35
N ARG A 96 -22.28 9.57 25.77
CA ARG A 96 -22.20 9.87 24.33
C ARG A 96 -20.76 10.02 23.83
N ARG A 97 -19.87 10.66 24.59
CA ARG A 97 -18.46 10.83 24.20
C ARG A 97 -17.72 9.51 24.28
N SER A 98 -18.00 8.68 25.28
CA SER A 98 -17.39 7.36 25.39
C SER A 98 -17.75 6.43 24.23
N ARG A 99 -19.04 6.38 23.86
CA ARG A 99 -19.50 5.66 22.66
C ARG A 99 -18.84 6.21 21.39
N LEU A 100 -18.80 7.54 21.25
CA LEU A 100 -18.18 8.19 20.10
C LEU A 100 -16.68 7.88 20.00
N ALA A 101 -15.96 7.87 21.13
CA ALA A 101 -14.54 7.56 21.17
C ALA A 101 -14.25 6.12 20.74
N LEU A 102 -15.06 5.16 21.19
CA LEU A 102 -14.97 3.77 20.77
C LEU A 102 -15.22 3.63 19.27
N LEU A 103 -16.37 4.13 18.79
CA LEU A 103 -16.75 3.99 17.38
C LEU A 103 -15.79 4.74 16.45
N ALA A 104 -15.28 5.92 16.83
CA ALA A 104 -14.27 6.62 16.05
C ALA A 104 -12.95 5.86 16.01
N THR A 105 -12.59 5.13 17.07
CA THR A 105 -11.39 4.28 17.09
C THR A 105 -11.55 3.09 16.15
N LEU A 106 -12.67 2.38 16.26
CA LEU A 106 -12.99 1.24 15.39
C LEU A 106 -13.12 1.69 13.93
N PHE A 107 -13.67 2.87 13.68
CA PHE A 107 -13.71 3.47 12.34
C PHE A 107 -12.31 3.72 11.76
N CYS A 108 -11.33 4.19 12.55
CA CYS A 108 -9.96 4.35 12.05
C CYS A 108 -9.39 3.01 11.54
N ILE A 109 -9.66 1.92 12.28
CA ILE A 109 -9.25 0.56 11.89
C ILE A 109 -10.01 0.11 10.64
N ALA A 110 -11.33 0.27 10.63
CA ALA A 110 -12.19 -0.14 9.52
C ALA A 110 -11.83 0.61 8.23
N ARG A 111 -11.64 1.93 8.30
CA ARG A 111 -11.23 2.75 7.16
C ARG A 111 -9.85 2.36 6.64
N TYR A 112 -8.91 1.99 7.51
CA TYR A 112 -7.62 1.45 7.07
C TYR A 112 -7.81 0.18 6.24
N PHE A 113 -8.56 -0.81 6.74
CA PHE A 113 -8.82 -2.05 5.98
C PHE A 113 -9.64 -1.81 4.71
N GLY A 114 -10.63 -0.91 4.75
CA GLY A 114 -11.39 -0.52 3.55
C GLY A 114 -10.49 0.10 2.48
N THR A 115 -9.54 0.94 2.89
CA THR A 115 -8.55 1.54 1.99
C THR A 115 -7.62 0.47 1.42
N LEU A 116 -7.19 -0.50 2.25
CA LEU A 116 -6.41 -1.64 1.76
C LEU A 116 -7.18 -2.48 0.75
N GLU A 117 -8.48 -2.74 0.94
CA GLU A 117 -9.26 -3.49 -0.04
C GLU A 117 -9.40 -2.74 -1.37
N ILE A 118 -9.55 -1.40 -1.34
CA ILE A 118 -9.51 -0.57 -2.56
C ILE A 118 -8.14 -0.73 -3.24
N VAL A 119 -7.06 -0.58 -2.47
CA VAL A 119 -5.69 -0.71 -2.97
C VAL A 119 -5.44 -2.13 -3.54
N TYR A 120 -5.82 -3.20 -2.84
CA TYR A 120 -5.60 -4.59 -3.27
C TYR A 120 -6.39 -4.97 -4.51
N SER A 121 -7.64 -4.49 -4.63
CA SER A 121 -8.45 -4.69 -5.85
C SER A 121 -7.76 -4.15 -7.11
N ARG A 122 -6.83 -3.21 -6.94
CA ARG A 122 -6.04 -2.57 -8.01
C ARG A 122 -4.60 -3.09 -8.08
N LEU A 123 -3.98 -3.47 -6.95
CA LEU A 123 -2.63 -4.06 -6.90
C LEU A 123 -2.53 -5.44 -7.55
N ALA A 124 -3.62 -6.19 -7.67
CA ALA A 124 -3.64 -7.44 -8.44
C ALA A 124 -3.23 -7.21 -9.92
N LEU A 125 -3.40 -5.99 -10.45
CA LEU A 125 -2.91 -5.58 -11.76
C LEU A 125 -1.40 -5.23 -11.76
N LEU A 126 -0.84 -4.85 -10.61
CA LEU A 126 0.52 -4.31 -10.44
C LEU A 126 1.58 -5.37 -10.08
N ARG A 127 1.19 -6.56 -9.58
CA ARG A 127 2.10 -7.65 -9.20
C ARG A 127 2.97 -8.22 -10.34
N PHE A 128 2.76 -7.80 -11.58
CA PHE A 128 3.52 -8.28 -12.74
C PHE A 128 4.79 -7.48 -13.06
N GLU A 129 5.00 -6.28 -12.50
CA GLU A 129 5.95 -5.32 -13.07
C GLU A 129 6.69 -4.50 -11.98
N SER A 130 7.70 -5.09 -11.33
CA SER A 130 8.29 -4.56 -10.09
C SER A 130 9.22 -3.34 -10.26
N ALA A 131 8.94 -2.26 -9.53
CA ALA A 131 9.91 -1.31 -8.97
C ALA A 131 10.19 -1.67 -7.49
N GLU A 132 11.39 -1.36 -6.99
CA GLU A 132 11.83 -1.73 -5.64
C GLU A 132 10.97 -1.14 -4.52
N ASP A 133 10.53 0.12 -4.67
CA ASP A 133 9.72 0.85 -3.68
C ASP A 133 8.33 0.21 -3.49
N THR A 134 7.68 -0.24 -4.56
CA THR A 134 6.38 -0.92 -4.51
C THR A 134 6.45 -2.22 -3.70
N ARG A 135 7.58 -2.92 -3.77
CA ARG A 135 7.80 -4.16 -3.01
C ARG A 135 7.92 -3.87 -1.51
N VAL A 136 8.59 -2.79 -1.14
CA VAL A 136 8.72 -2.37 0.27
C VAL A 136 7.36 -1.98 0.85
N VAL A 137 6.56 -1.18 0.11
CA VAL A 137 5.18 -0.84 0.52
C VAL A 137 4.35 -2.12 0.71
N ALA A 138 4.36 -3.02 -0.28
CA ALA A 138 3.60 -4.27 -0.20
C ALA A 138 4.02 -5.15 0.99
N ALA A 139 5.31 -5.21 1.30
CA ALA A 139 5.82 -5.92 2.47
C ALA A 139 5.32 -5.29 3.79
N LEU A 140 5.38 -3.97 3.92
CA LEU A 140 4.85 -3.27 5.09
C LEU A 140 3.34 -3.49 5.27
N LEU A 141 2.55 -3.47 4.18
CA LEU A 141 1.12 -3.77 4.24
C LEU A 141 0.86 -5.21 4.71
N ALA A 142 1.65 -6.17 4.23
CA ALA A 142 1.58 -7.55 4.68
C ALA A 142 1.93 -7.68 6.18
N ASP A 143 2.99 -7.01 6.62
CA ASP A 143 3.45 -7.00 8.01
C ASP A 143 2.45 -6.36 8.96
N ILE A 144 1.79 -5.26 8.56
CA ILE A 144 0.75 -4.62 9.39
C ILE A 144 -0.41 -5.57 9.62
N GLY A 145 -0.97 -6.16 8.56
CA GLY A 145 -2.05 -7.12 8.74
C GLY A 145 -1.59 -8.39 9.45
N GLY A 146 -0.29 -8.75 9.36
CA GLY A 146 0.30 -9.87 10.09
C GLY A 146 0.42 -9.58 11.59
N ALA A 147 0.78 -8.35 11.94
CA ALA A 147 0.76 -7.88 13.31
C ALA A 147 -0.66 -7.87 13.89
N PHE A 148 -1.71 -7.61 13.09
CA PHE A 148 -3.09 -7.79 13.55
C PHE A 148 -3.48 -9.26 13.72
N SER A 149 -3.04 -10.17 12.84
CA SER A 149 -3.52 -11.56 12.84
C SER A 149 -2.67 -12.57 13.65
N SER A 150 -1.43 -12.21 14.02
CA SER A 150 -0.52 -13.11 14.73
C SER A 150 -1.04 -13.46 16.13
N ASP A 151 -0.89 -14.69 16.61
CA ASP A 151 -1.26 -15.05 17.98
C ASP A 151 -0.15 -14.76 19.01
N GLU A 152 1.00 -14.23 18.59
CA GLU A 152 2.20 -14.06 19.42
C GLU A 152 2.05 -12.95 20.46
N TYR A 153 1.19 -11.98 20.21
CA TYR A 153 1.03 -10.79 21.05
C TYR A 153 -0.18 -10.91 21.98
N ASP A 154 -0.09 -10.31 23.17
CA ASP A 154 -1.23 -10.04 24.06
C ASP A 154 -2.12 -11.27 24.39
N ARG A 155 -1.52 -12.46 24.47
CA ARG A 155 -2.19 -13.72 24.86
C ARG A 155 -2.87 -13.60 26.23
N VAL A 156 -4.09 -14.11 26.33
CA VAL A 156 -4.91 -14.04 27.55
C VAL A 156 -5.04 -15.40 28.22
N ASP A 157 -5.04 -16.48 27.45
CA ASP A 157 -5.05 -17.85 27.96
C ASP A 157 -4.08 -18.77 27.19
N THR A 158 -4.13 -20.07 27.52
CA THR A 158 -3.32 -21.13 26.90
C THR A 158 -3.89 -21.63 25.57
N TYR A 159 -5.14 -21.27 25.25
CA TYR A 159 -5.94 -21.81 24.15
C TYR A 159 -6.50 -20.68 23.30
N HIS A 160 -5.61 -20.04 22.55
CA HIS A 160 -5.95 -19.22 21.37
C HIS A 160 -6.76 -17.94 21.60
N SER A 161 -6.81 -17.37 22.81
CA SER A 161 -7.32 -16.00 22.97
C SER A 161 -6.20 -14.97 23.08
N SER A 162 -6.23 -13.98 22.19
CA SER A 162 -5.28 -12.88 22.12
C SER A 162 -6.01 -11.55 21.96
N ARG A 163 -5.69 -10.56 22.80
CA ARG A 163 -6.31 -9.23 22.67
C ARG A 163 -5.91 -8.55 21.37
N PHE A 164 -6.82 -7.73 20.85
CA PHE A 164 -6.63 -6.90 19.65
C PHE A 164 -6.31 -7.70 18.38
N MET A 165 -6.42 -9.02 18.41
CA MET A 165 -6.19 -9.86 17.25
C MET A 165 -7.38 -9.71 16.30
N LEU A 166 -7.08 -9.57 15.01
CA LEU A 166 -8.04 -9.66 13.92
C LEU A 166 -7.45 -10.62 12.88
N TRP A 167 -8.12 -11.73 12.60
CA TRP A 167 -7.73 -12.66 11.55
C TRP A 167 -7.77 -12.00 10.17
N ARG A 168 -7.08 -12.58 9.20
CA ARG A 168 -7.00 -12.00 7.84
C ARG A 168 -8.37 -11.91 7.19
N GLU A 169 -9.23 -12.88 7.47
CA GLU A 169 -10.60 -12.98 7.00
C GLU A 169 -11.48 -11.88 7.64
N GLU A 170 -11.31 -11.60 8.93
CA GLU A 170 -12.00 -10.51 9.62
C GLU A 170 -11.55 -9.15 9.08
N GLN A 171 -10.23 -8.95 8.92
CA GLN A 171 -9.67 -7.74 8.31
C GLN A 171 -10.28 -7.50 6.91
N ARG A 172 -10.38 -8.56 6.11
CA ARG A 172 -10.95 -8.50 4.76
C ARG A 172 -12.45 -8.22 4.77
N ALA A 173 -13.21 -8.92 5.61
CA ALA A 173 -14.65 -8.69 5.75
C ALA A 173 -14.94 -7.25 6.14
N ILE A 174 -14.24 -6.72 7.15
CA ILE A 174 -14.31 -5.30 7.55
C ILE A 174 -14.02 -4.38 6.36
N GLY A 175 -12.96 -4.68 5.60
CA GLY A 175 -12.58 -3.90 4.42
C GLY A 175 -13.65 -3.91 3.32
N GLU A 176 -14.22 -5.08 3.01
CA GLU A 176 -15.28 -5.24 2.03
C GLU A 176 -16.55 -4.49 2.43
N LEU A 177 -16.96 -4.57 3.70
CA LEU A 177 -18.08 -3.83 4.26
C LEU A 177 -17.86 -2.32 4.14
N MET A 178 -16.65 -1.84 4.40
CA MET A 178 -16.28 -0.42 4.26
C MET A 178 -16.27 0.09 2.81
N ARG A 179 -16.40 -0.78 1.79
CA ARG A 179 -16.60 -0.38 0.39
C ARG A 179 -18.06 -0.41 -0.05
N GLY A 180 -19.01 -0.60 0.87
CA GLY A 180 -20.43 -0.77 0.53
C GLY A 180 -20.88 -2.23 0.41
N GLY A 181 -20.08 -3.17 0.94
CA GLY A 181 -20.42 -4.59 1.02
C GLY A 181 -19.91 -5.45 -0.13
N PRO A 182 -20.19 -6.78 -0.08
CA PRO A 182 -19.70 -7.74 -1.06
C PRO A 182 -20.08 -7.37 -2.50
N GLY A 183 -19.10 -7.38 -3.40
CA GLY A 183 -19.32 -7.08 -4.82
C GLY A 183 -19.43 -5.59 -5.17
N SER A 184 -19.32 -4.68 -4.19
CA SER A 184 -19.26 -3.26 -4.48
C SER A 184 -17.99 -2.91 -5.27
N ALA A 185 -18.16 -2.12 -6.34
CA ALA A 185 -17.08 -1.54 -7.12
C ALA A 185 -16.67 -0.14 -6.65
N SER A 186 -17.14 0.29 -5.45
CA SER A 186 -16.79 1.59 -4.90
C SER A 186 -15.26 1.72 -4.77
N ASN A 187 -14.75 2.85 -5.25
CA ASN A 187 -13.37 3.28 -5.08
C ASN A 187 -13.20 4.15 -3.83
N GLU A 188 -14.26 4.34 -3.05
CA GLU A 188 -14.27 5.17 -1.85
C GLU A 188 -14.69 4.35 -0.64
N CYS A 189 -14.06 4.63 0.50
CA CYS A 189 -14.49 4.11 1.79
C CYS A 189 -15.75 4.83 2.26
N LEU A 190 -16.64 4.09 2.92
CA LEU A 190 -17.78 4.65 3.64
C LEU A 190 -17.31 5.62 4.73
N GLY A 191 -18.06 6.69 4.92
CA GLY A 191 -17.76 7.72 5.92
C GLY A 191 -18.16 7.31 7.34
N PHE A 192 -17.68 8.08 8.31
CA PHE A 192 -17.92 7.82 9.74
C PHE A 192 -19.40 7.79 10.12
N ALA A 193 -20.22 8.68 9.56
CA ALA A 193 -21.66 8.73 9.88
C ALA A 193 -22.35 7.40 9.53
N TYR A 194 -22.06 6.84 8.34
CA TYR A 194 -22.60 5.54 7.96
C TYR A 194 -22.10 4.43 8.88
N PHE A 195 -20.78 4.38 9.14
CA PHE A 195 -20.20 3.38 10.04
C PHE A 195 -20.85 3.44 11.44
N HIS A 196 -21.00 4.65 11.99
CA HIS A 196 -21.61 4.88 13.29
C HIS A 196 -23.05 4.38 13.34
N ASP A 197 -23.88 4.75 12.36
CA ASP A 197 -25.31 4.44 12.36
C ASP A 197 -25.60 2.97 12.06
N ASN A 198 -24.66 2.27 11.41
CA ASN A 198 -24.80 0.86 11.03
C ASN A 198 -23.90 -0.08 11.86
N TYR A 199 -23.20 0.43 12.88
CA TYR A 199 -22.21 -0.35 13.64
C TYR A 199 -22.79 -1.67 14.18
N GLU A 200 -23.89 -1.58 14.94
CA GLU A 200 -24.49 -2.75 15.60
C GLU A 200 -24.97 -3.81 14.61
N ALA A 201 -25.49 -3.38 13.46
CA ALA A 201 -26.11 -4.27 12.48
C ALA A 201 -25.11 -4.89 11.50
N VAL A 202 -23.95 -4.26 11.29
CA VAL A 202 -23.04 -4.60 10.19
C VAL A 202 -21.62 -4.90 10.66
N PHE A 203 -21.13 -4.18 11.68
CA PHE A 203 -19.71 -4.19 12.04
C PHE A 203 -19.42 -4.85 13.40
N ALA A 204 -20.40 -4.89 14.31
CA ALA A 204 -20.19 -5.37 15.68
C ALA A 204 -19.61 -6.79 15.75
N GLU A 205 -20.16 -7.74 14.99
CA GLU A 205 -19.70 -9.14 14.99
C GLU A 205 -18.19 -9.28 14.67
N TRP A 206 -17.63 -8.36 13.88
CA TRP A 206 -16.22 -8.35 13.47
C TRP A 206 -15.31 -7.61 14.46
N PHE A 207 -15.90 -6.79 15.35
CA PHE A 207 -15.16 -5.91 16.25
C PHE A 207 -15.37 -6.20 17.73
N ASP A 208 -16.36 -6.99 18.14
CA ASP A 208 -16.75 -7.11 19.56
C ASP A 208 -15.58 -7.43 20.49
N ALA A 209 -14.76 -8.45 20.16
CA ALA A 209 -13.59 -8.81 20.96
C ALA A 209 -12.52 -7.69 20.96
N PHE A 210 -12.35 -6.98 19.85
CA PHE A 210 -11.43 -5.85 19.76
C PHE A 210 -11.93 -4.65 20.57
N ALA A 211 -13.23 -4.37 20.48
CA ALA A 211 -13.91 -3.30 21.21
C ALA A 211 -13.83 -3.52 22.71
N GLU A 212 -14.07 -4.75 23.18
CA GLU A 212 -13.89 -5.13 24.59
C GLU A 212 -12.43 -4.91 25.03
N ALA A 213 -11.47 -5.37 24.22
CA ALA A 213 -10.06 -5.18 24.52
C ALA A 213 -9.66 -3.69 24.59
N LEU A 214 -10.23 -2.82 23.75
CA LEU A 214 -9.98 -1.37 23.75
C LEU A 214 -10.45 -0.68 25.03
N GLN A 215 -11.46 -1.21 25.71
CA GLN A 215 -11.97 -0.67 26.97
C GLN A 215 -11.11 -1.10 28.17
N SER A 216 -10.19 -2.06 27.97
CA SER A 216 -9.30 -2.57 29.01
C SER A 216 -8.08 -1.66 29.24
N PRO A 217 -7.56 -1.56 30.49
CA PRO A 217 -6.25 -0.97 30.77
C PRO A 217 -5.11 -1.57 29.93
N ALA A 218 -5.24 -2.83 29.49
CA ALA A 218 -4.24 -3.53 28.69
C ALA A 218 -3.95 -2.86 27.33
N ALA A 219 -4.85 -2.02 26.83
CA ALA A 219 -4.64 -1.30 25.56
C ALA A 219 -3.40 -0.39 25.60
N ILE A 220 -3.06 0.21 26.75
CA ILE A 220 -1.89 1.08 26.89
C ILE A 220 -0.59 0.32 26.67
N THR A 221 -0.52 -0.90 27.23
CA THR A 221 0.68 -1.74 27.25
C THR A 221 0.66 -2.84 26.19
N SER A 222 -0.31 -2.81 25.25
CA SER A 222 -0.44 -3.83 24.22
C SER A 222 0.80 -3.88 23.33
N ALA A 223 1.40 -5.07 23.23
CA ALA A 223 2.52 -5.33 22.34
C ALA A 223 2.07 -5.28 20.87
N ARG A 224 0.83 -5.73 20.59
CA ARG A 224 0.26 -5.68 19.24
C ARG A 224 0.09 -4.26 18.75
N LEU A 225 -0.56 -3.40 19.54
CA LEU A 225 -0.78 -2.00 19.17
C LEU A 225 0.55 -1.25 19.04
N ALA A 226 1.55 -1.56 19.86
CA ALA A 226 2.90 -1.01 19.71
C ALA A 226 3.56 -1.41 18.38
N ARG A 227 3.45 -2.70 18.01
CA ARG A 227 3.98 -3.22 16.75
C ARG A 227 3.27 -2.59 15.55
N VAL A 228 1.94 -2.52 15.57
CA VAL A 228 1.13 -1.88 14.53
C VAL A 228 1.49 -0.39 14.40
N GLN A 229 1.61 0.36 15.51
CA GLN A 229 2.04 1.76 15.48
C GLN A 229 3.40 1.93 14.80
N THR A 230 4.37 1.07 15.14
CA THR A 230 5.71 1.10 14.53
C THR A 230 5.65 0.89 13.02
N LEU A 231 4.89 -0.12 12.58
CA LEU A 231 4.74 -0.43 11.16
C LEU A 231 3.98 0.67 10.40
N LEU A 232 2.98 1.29 11.02
CA LEU A 232 2.26 2.43 10.46
C LEU A 232 3.17 3.66 10.35
N ALA A 233 4.03 3.91 11.33
CA ALA A 233 5.01 5.00 11.26
C ALA A 233 6.00 4.81 10.10
N LEU A 234 6.49 3.57 9.90
CA LEU A 234 7.33 3.24 8.74
C LEU A 234 6.58 3.42 7.41
N LEU A 235 5.32 2.97 7.35
CA LEU A 235 4.49 3.15 6.16
C LEU A 235 4.26 4.63 5.85
N VAL A 236 3.89 5.44 6.85
CA VAL A 236 3.72 6.89 6.69
C VAL A 236 5.02 7.54 6.24
N GLY A 237 6.16 7.19 6.84
CA GLY A 237 7.47 7.73 6.45
C GLY A 237 7.83 7.42 4.99
N LEU A 238 7.40 6.27 4.47
CA LEU A 238 7.58 5.90 3.06
C LEU A 238 6.59 6.61 2.12
N LEU A 239 5.36 6.84 2.56
CA LEU A 239 4.31 7.45 1.75
C LEU A 239 4.32 8.99 1.80
N ASP A 240 4.95 9.63 2.79
CA ASP A 240 4.92 11.08 3.00
C ASP A 240 6.15 11.82 2.44
N GLU A 241 6.53 11.58 1.17
CA GLU A 241 7.68 12.28 0.54
C GLU A 241 7.52 13.81 0.56
N GLU A 242 6.30 14.32 0.38
CA GLU A 242 6.02 15.76 0.35
C GLU A 242 6.03 16.40 1.75
N GLY A 243 5.95 15.59 2.81
CA GLY A 243 5.89 16.06 4.19
C GLY A 243 4.54 16.69 4.54
N ALA A 244 3.44 16.18 3.97
CA ALA A 244 2.07 16.62 4.21
C ALA A 244 1.69 16.61 5.70
N PHE A 245 2.29 15.71 6.50
CA PHE A 245 2.04 15.63 7.94
C PHE A 245 3.15 16.24 8.79
N THR A 246 4.13 16.88 8.17
CA THR A 246 5.24 17.52 8.87
C THR A 246 5.03 19.02 8.97
N LEU A 247 5.42 19.61 10.10
CA LEU A 247 5.38 21.05 10.30
C LEU A 247 6.76 21.64 10.03
N THR A 248 6.83 22.68 9.22
CA THR A 248 8.08 23.42 9.03
C THR A 248 8.13 24.57 10.04
N VAL A 249 9.04 24.49 11.01
CA VAL A 249 9.25 25.54 12.03
C VAL A 249 10.71 25.99 11.95
N GLY A 250 10.94 27.27 11.63
CA GLY A 250 12.31 27.80 11.51
C GLY A 250 13.15 27.16 10.39
N GLY A 251 12.52 26.55 9.38
CA GLY A 251 13.20 25.83 8.30
C GLY A 251 13.51 24.36 8.59
N GLU A 252 13.23 23.88 9.81
CA GLU A 252 13.33 22.48 10.18
C GLU A 252 11.99 21.78 10.01
N ARG A 253 12.02 20.57 9.43
CA ARG A 253 10.85 19.72 9.23
C ARG A 253 10.63 18.87 10.49
N ILE A 254 9.58 19.17 11.23
CA ILE A 254 9.21 18.48 12.47
C ILE A 254 8.11 17.46 12.15
N ALA A 255 8.44 16.19 12.32
CA ALA A 255 7.49 15.10 12.19
C ALA A 255 6.59 14.99 13.44
N PRO A 256 5.35 14.49 13.30
CA PRO A 256 4.49 14.23 14.46
C PRO A 256 5.15 13.26 15.43
N ASP A 257 5.01 13.52 16.73
CA ASP A 257 5.69 12.75 17.78
C ASP A 257 5.56 11.23 17.60
N TRP A 258 4.37 10.74 17.24
CA TRP A 258 4.07 9.32 17.11
C TRP A 258 4.81 8.57 15.99
N VAL A 259 5.40 9.29 15.02
CA VAL A 259 6.25 8.72 13.96
C VAL A 259 7.75 8.80 14.28
N THR A 260 8.13 9.45 15.38
CA THR A 260 9.53 9.58 15.80
C THR A 260 9.98 8.40 16.68
N PRO A 261 11.29 8.12 16.79
CA PRO A 261 11.80 7.12 17.73
C PRO A 261 11.31 7.33 19.17
N THR A 262 11.21 8.60 19.61
CA THR A 262 10.74 8.97 20.95
C THR A 262 9.28 8.63 21.16
N GLY A 263 8.40 8.93 20.21
CA GLY A 263 6.97 8.61 20.34
C GLY A 263 6.62 7.13 20.09
N LEU A 264 7.57 6.35 19.57
CA LEU A 264 7.47 4.89 19.44
C LEU A 264 7.92 4.15 20.70
N ALA A 265 8.87 4.71 21.47
CA ALA A 265 9.29 4.22 22.79
C ALA A 265 8.15 4.37 23.83
#